data_AF-A0A0N0NMM4-F1
#
_entry.id   AF-A0A0N0NMM4-F1
#
_cell.length_a   1.000
_cell.length_b   1.000
_cell.length_c   1.000
_cell.angle_alpha   90.00
_cell.angle_beta   90.00
_cell.angle_gamma   90.00
#
_symmetry.space_group_name_H-M   'P 1'
#
loop_
_entity.id
_entity.type
_entity.pdbx_description
1 polymer ?
#
loop_
_entity_poly.entity_id
_entity_poly.type
_entity_poly.pdbx_seq_one_letter_code
_entity_poly.pdbx_strand_id
1 'polypeptide(L)'
;MFLSFALAWVLHWMQCRLQTVAEASWLELCLDACFVGCLLAVLAYVARKQYLKFTRQIAALATSRLVHISEELDDTIKESIRYIQEIEVVARGYDLSNTLPPISRLDGDHAQTLCRELRRLAAKILYTGITQFIHFHNELQPLVSPDDMRTYYHIYELSPDDFSGAVSFANDMSPEAQETLKQLRFLSQLHSFARKFFLVDLLALRTTTFWDEVQRWRKVTQVVKSLVDDVQAAAAQLRAALTEDDTGNDTYGSDEDAVASPIQLQFVTPERQQSKAQMRRFEGITHGVRALGARTRIARDEITDLISRDATDRVVNATIVKHYDSLGEELRSLLDEWTRGRSAMTLFPNPDGGRDSRPLSEMRTPLSPSPSLGGLTMVEGSPADALKLLNGETDDHDTTGDEEIFEASSPPNLASECPLALT
;
A
#
# COMPACT_ATOMS: atom_id res chain seq x y z
N MET A 1 -51.22 16.47 20.54
CA MET A 1 -52.69 16.53 20.65
C MET A 1 -53.19 16.24 22.07
N PHE A 2 -53.01 15.05 22.65
CA PHE A 2 -53.47 14.79 24.03
C PHE A 2 -52.81 15.68 25.10
N LEU A 3 -51.50 15.92 25.01
CA LEU A 3 -50.77 16.83 25.91
C LEU A 3 -51.28 18.28 25.87
N SER A 4 -51.58 18.81 24.67
CA SER A 4 -52.11 20.16 24.50
C SER A 4 -53.55 20.29 25.00
N PHE A 5 -54.36 19.24 24.85
CA PHE A 5 -55.71 19.19 25.43
C PHE A 5 -55.67 19.11 26.96
N ALA A 6 -54.78 18.30 27.54
CA ALA A 6 -54.60 18.20 28.98
C ALA A 6 -54.09 19.52 29.59
N LEU A 7 -53.14 20.21 28.93
CA LEU A 7 -52.68 21.54 29.35
C LEU A 7 -53.80 22.59 29.27
N ALA A 8 -54.56 22.62 28.17
CA ALA A 8 -55.70 23.51 28.03
C ALA A 8 -56.78 23.24 29.10
N TRP A 9 -57.05 21.98 29.42
CA TRP A 9 -57.97 21.59 30.48
C TRP A 9 -57.48 22.03 31.87
N VAL A 10 -56.20 21.80 32.21
CA VAL A 10 -55.63 22.25 33.49
C VAL A 10 -55.64 23.78 33.61
N LEU A 11 -55.32 24.50 32.54
CA LEU A 11 -55.37 25.98 32.51
C LEU A 11 -56.81 26.49 32.67
N HIS A 12 -57.77 25.88 31.97
CA HIS A 12 -59.19 26.23 32.09
C HIS A 12 -59.74 25.94 33.51
N TRP A 13 -59.41 24.77 34.06
CA TRP A 13 -59.76 24.38 35.43
C TRP A 13 -59.17 25.35 36.46
N MET A 14 -57.89 25.74 36.32
CA MET A 14 -57.28 26.74 37.20
C MET A 14 -57.94 28.12 37.06
N GLN A 15 -58.33 28.55 35.86
CA GLN A 15 -59.07 29.79 35.66
C GLN A 15 -60.47 29.75 36.31
N CYS A 16 -61.21 28.66 36.15
CA CYS A 16 -62.52 28.48 36.77
C CYS A 16 -62.44 28.43 38.30
N ARG A 17 -61.44 27.75 38.88
CA ARG A 17 -61.19 27.74 40.33
C ARG A 17 -60.73 29.11 40.87
N LEU A 18 -59.96 29.89 40.10
CA LEU A 18 -59.59 31.27 40.49
C LEU A 18 -60.79 32.24 40.51
N GLN A 19 -61.78 32.02 39.66
CA GLN A 19 -62.98 32.86 39.55
C GLN A 19 -64.09 32.49 40.54
N THR A 20 -64.04 31.29 41.14
CA THR A 20 -65.08 30.77 42.03
C THR A 20 -64.61 30.71 43.48
N VAL A 21 -64.79 31.81 44.21
CA VAL A 21 -64.54 31.90 45.68
C VAL A 21 -65.69 31.24 46.49
N ALA A 22 -66.21 30.12 46.00
CA ALA A 22 -67.21 29.33 46.70
C ALA A 22 -66.52 28.26 47.57
N GLU A 23 -67.13 27.88 48.68
CA GLU A 23 -66.63 26.79 49.53
C GLU A 23 -66.68 25.46 48.77
N ALA A 24 -65.56 25.09 48.15
CA ALA A 24 -65.44 23.86 47.39
C ALA A 24 -65.68 22.66 48.32
N SER A 25 -66.57 21.76 47.92
CA SER A 25 -66.81 20.55 48.70
C SER A 25 -65.53 19.71 48.78
N TRP A 26 -65.25 19.10 49.94
CA TRP A 26 -64.05 18.27 50.11
C TRP A 26 -63.94 17.15 49.06
N LEU A 27 -65.09 16.64 48.58
CA LEU A 27 -65.15 15.65 47.50
C LEU A 27 -64.62 16.19 46.15
N GLU A 28 -64.95 17.43 45.79
CA GLU A 28 -64.41 18.06 44.58
C GLU A 28 -62.90 18.24 44.65
N LEU A 29 -62.37 18.73 45.79
CA LEU A 29 -60.94 18.89 46.00
C LEU A 29 -60.20 17.54 45.93
N CYS A 30 -60.79 16.47 46.48
CA CYS A 30 -60.24 15.12 46.37
C CYS A 30 -60.26 14.58 44.92
N LEU A 31 -61.33 14.83 44.16
CA LEU A 31 -61.42 14.42 42.75
C LEU A 31 -60.42 15.17 41.87
N ASP A 32 -60.30 16.48 42.06
CA ASP A 32 -59.34 17.33 41.34
C ASP A 32 -57.89 16.91 41.67
N ALA A 33 -57.56 16.70 42.94
CA ALA A 33 -56.25 16.21 43.37
C ALA A 33 -55.94 14.81 42.79
N CYS A 34 -56.94 13.92 42.75
CA CYS A 34 -56.81 12.60 42.12
C CYS A 34 -56.56 12.72 40.61
N PHE A 35 -57.29 13.58 39.90
CA PHE A 35 -57.09 13.81 38.46
C PHE A 35 -55.70 14.37 38.16
N VAL A 36 -55.24 15.38 38.92
CA VAL A 36 -53.88 15.93 38.79
C VAL A 36 -52.82 14.88 39.11
N GLY A 37 -53.02 14.07 40.16
CA GLY A 37 -52.13 12.95 40.51
C GLY A 37 -52.02 11.90 39.40
N CYS A 38 -53.15 11.50 38.82
CA CYS A 38 -53.22 10.59 37.68
C CYS A 38 -52.51 11.18 36.45
N LEU A 39 -52.74 12.45 36.13
CA LEU A 39 -52.08 13.14 35.02
C LEU A 39 -50.56 13.18 35.22
N LEU A 40 -50.08 13.54 36.40
CA LEU A 40 -48.65 13.55 36.75
C LEU A 40 -48.03 12.15 36.66
N ALA A 41 -48.73 11.11 37.12
CA ALA A 41 -48.29 9.72 37.01
C ALA A 41 -48.16 9.27 35.54
N VAL A 42 -49.13 9.60 34.68
CA VAL A 42 -49.08 9.32 33.24
C VAL A 42 -47.93 10.08 32.57
N LEU A 43 -47.75 11.37 32.88
CA LEU A 43 -46.63 12.17 32.37
C LEU A 43 -45.28 11.60 32.79
N ALA A 44 -45.11 11.23 34.06
CA ALA A 44 -43.89 10.61 34.56
C ALA A 44 -43.61 9.26 33.89
N TYR A 45 -44.63 8.42 33.67
CA TYR A 45 -44.49 7.16 32.94
C TYR A 45 -44.09 7.36 31.47
N VAL A 46 -44.73 8.31 30.77
CA VAL A 46 -44.39 8.65 29.37
C VAL A 46 -42.97 9.22 29.28
N ALA A 47 -42.60 10.15 30.16
CA ALA A 47 -41.26 10.74 30.21
C ALA A 47 -40.18 9.68 30.47
N ARG A 48 -40.39 8.77 31.43
CA ARG A 48 -39.52 7.61 31.66
C ARG A 48 -39.37 6.76 30.39
N LYS A 49 -40.50 6.36 29.77
CA LYS A 49 -40.49 5.54 28.55
C LYS A 49 -39.80 6.23 27.37
N GLN A 50 -39.96 7.54 27.21
CA GLN A 50 -39.26 8.34 26.20
C GLN A 50 -37.75 8.44 26.49
N TYR A 51 -37.37 8.68 27.74
CA TYR A 51 -35.97 8.80 28.15
C TYR A 51 -35.19 7.49 27.95
N LEU A 52 -35.80 6.34 28.27
CA LEU A 52 -35.21 5.03 28.00
C LEU A 52 -35.06 4.78 26.49
N LYS A 53 -36.09 5.07 25.68
CA LYS A 53 -36.01 4.99 24.22
C LYS A 53 -34.86 5.84 23.66
N PHE A 54 -34.74 7.09 24.12
CA PHE A 54 -33.67 8.00 23.73
C PHE A 54 -32.28 7.45 24.09
N THR A 55 -32.12 6.92 25.31
CA THR A 55 -30.85 6.31 25.75
C THR A 55 -30.49 5.08 24.89
N ARG A 56 -31.45 4.19 24.61
CA ARG A 56 -31.27 3.05 23.70
C ARG A 56 -30.95 3.48 22.27
N GLN A 57 -31.56 4.55 21.77
CA GLN A 57 -31.29 5.10 20.42
C GLN A 57 -29.87 5.65 20.31
N ILE A 58 -29.37 6.36 21.33
CA ILE A 58 -27.97 6.82 21.33
C ILE A 58 -27.00 5.64 21.33
N ALA A 59 -27.26 4.60 22.14
CA ALA A 59 -26.46 3.38 22.14
C ALA A 59 -26.45 2.72 20.75
N ALA A 60 -27.62 2.53 20.14
CA ALA A 60 -27.73 1.94 18.79
C ALA A 60 -27.02 2.75 17.71
N LEU A 61 -27.09 4.09 17.75
CA LEU A 61 -26.36 4.97 16.83
C LEU A 61 -24.84 4.87 17.04
N ALA A 62 -24.37 4.80 18.29
CA ALA A 62 -22.96 4.60 18.59
C ALA A 62 -22.47 3.22 18.11
N THR A 63 -23.24 2.16 18.30
CA THR A 63 -22.91 0.81 17.82
C THR A 63 -22.90 0.72 16.29
N SER A 64 -23.86 1.37 15.62
CA SER A 64 -23.88 1.47 14.16
C SER A 64 -22.63 2.17 13.61
N ARG A 65 -22.23 3.28 14.24
CA ARG A 65 -20.96 3.97 13.91
C ARG A 65 -19.73 3.10 14.19
N LEU A 66 -19.72 2.34 15.29
CA LEU A 66 -18.63 1.40 15.59
C LEU A 66 -18.47 0.34 14.50
N VAL A 67 -19.58 -0.26 14.04
CA VAL A 67 -19.54 -1.27 12.97
C VAL A 67 -18.96 -0.68 11.69
N HIS A 68 -19.46 0.48 11.24
CA HIS A 68 -18.95 1.15 10.03
C HIS A 68 -17.45 1.45 10.11
N ILE A 69 -16.97 2.03 11.22
CA ILE A 69 -15.55 2.36 11.38
C ILE A 69 -14.69 1.10 11.55
N SER A 70 -15.25 0.02 12.11
CA SER A 70 -14.58 -1.29 12.19
C SER A 70 -14.46 -1.97 10.81
N GLU A 71 -15.45 -1.82 9.94
CA GLU A 71 -15.40 -2.29 8.54
C GLU A 71 -14.35 -1.51 7.76
N GLU A 72 -14.33 -0.18 7.92
CA GLU A 72 -13.31 0.70 7.35
C GLU A 72 -11.89 0.33 7.82
N LEU A 73 -11.71 0.02 9.11
CA LEU A 73 -10.45 -0.49 9.65
C LEU A 73 -10.08 -1.85 9.04
N ASP A 74 -11.03 -2.80 8.97
CA ASP A 74 -10.78 -4.13 8.40
C ASP A 74 -10.36 -4.04 6.92
N ASP A 75 -10.96 -3.16 6.13
CA ASP A 75 -10.60 -2.96 4.73
C ASP A 75 -9.21 -2.33 4.59
N THR A 76 -8.90 -1.33 5.43
CA THR A 76 -7.54 -0.74 5.51
C THR A 76 -6.50 -1.80 5.93
N ILE A 77 -6.83 -2.71 6.85
CA ILE A 77 -5.97 -3.84 7.23
C ILE A 77 -5.79 -4.84 6.08
N LYS A 78 -6.86 -5.17 5.33
CA LYS A 78 -6.76 -6.04 4.14
C LYS A 78 -5.87 -5.41 3.07
N GLU A 79 -5.98 -4.11 2.87
CA GLU A 79 -5.14 -3.33 1.96
C GLU A 79 -3.67 -3.37 2.40
N SER A 80 -3.37 -3.05 3.67
CA SER A 80 -2.01 -3.18 4.22
C SER A 80 -1.44 -4.59 4.06
N ILE A 81 -2.23 -5.63 4.36
CA ILE A 81 -1.83 -7.02 4.24
C ILE A 81 -1.57 -7.40 2.77
N ARG A 82 -2.27 -6.82 1.80
CA ARG A 82 -2.02 -7.01 0.35
C ARG A 82 -0.77 -6.28 -0.12
N TYR A 83 -0.60 -5.02 0.28
CA TYR A 83 0.59 -4.23 -0.04
C TYR A 83 1.88 -4.90 0.50
N ILE A 84 1.84 -5.39 1.75
CA ILE A 84 2.94 -6.19 2.34
C ILE A 84 3.24 -7.45 1.51
N GLN A 85 2.22 -8.12 0.97
CA GLN A 85 2.39 -9.29 0.09
C GLN A 85 3.05 -8.92 -1.23
N GLU A 86 2.59 -7.84 -1.86
CA GLU A 86 3.09 -7.37 -3.15
C GLU A 86 4.60 -7.08 -3.07
N ILE A 87 5.03 -6.31 -2.07
CA ILE A 87 6.45 -6.06 -1.82
C ILE A 87 7.23 -7.35 -1.56
N GLU A 88 6.69 -8.28 -0.78
CA GLU A 88 7.37 -9.54 -0.46
C GLU A 88 7.48 -10.49 -1.68
N VAL A 89 6.55 -10.41 -2.63
CA VAL A 89 6.56 -11.18 -3.89
C VAL A 89 7.52 -10.54 -4.89
N VAL A 90 7.48 -9.21 -5.05
CA VAL A 90 8.38 -8.44 -5.91
C VAL A 90 9.84 -8.55 -5.44
N ALA A 91 10.10 -8.42 -4.13
CA ALA A 91 11.45 -8.57 -3.56
C ALA A 91 12.04 -9.98 -3.74
N ARG A 92 11.19 -11.01 -3.92
CA ARG A 92 11.61 -12.37 -4.27
C ARG A 92 11.87 -12.58 -5.77
N GLY A 93 11.58 -11.58 -6.61
CA GLY A 93 11.76 -11.64 -8.07
C GLY A 93 10.62 -12.34 -8.82
N TYR A 94 9.44 -12.47 -8.21
CA TYR A 94 8.23 -12.90 -8.89
C TYR A 94 7.47 -11.67 -9.39
N ASP A 95 7.36 -11.53 -10.70
CA ASP A 95 6.62 -10.43 -11.32
C ASP A 95 5.12 -10.76 -11.33
N LEU A 96 4.26 -9.92 -10.74
CA LEU A 96 2.80 -10.10 -10.79
C LEU A 96 2.29 -9.67 -12.18
N SER A 97 2.42 -10.55 -13.16
CA SER A 97 2.10 -10.30 -14.57
C SER A 97 0.60 -10.10 -14.91
N ASN A 98 -0.25 -9.76 -13.93
CA ASN A 98 -1.66 -9.46 -14.15
C ASN A 98 -2.21 -8.34 -13.22
N THR A 99 -2.38 -7.17 -13.84
CA THR A 99 -3.48 -6.21 -13.61
C THR A 99 -3.70 -5.68 -12.18
N LEU A 100 -2.79 -4.83 -11.72
CA LEU A 100 -3.08 -3.57 -11.02
C LEU A 100 -2.14 -2.49 -11.63
N PRO A 101 -2.38 -1.17 -11.46
CA PRO A 101 -1.52 -0.16 -12.08
C PRO A 101 -0.08 -0.35 -11.61
N PRO A 102 0.93 -0.10 -12.47
CA PRO A 102 2.30 -0.38 -12.12
C PRO A 102 2.69 0.47 -10.92
N ILE A 103 3.09 -0.18 -9.81
CA ILE A 103 3.93 0.45 -8.80
C ILE A 103 5.31 0.67 -9.43
N SER A 104 5.33 1.68 -10.30
CA SER A 104 6.48 2.06 -11.09
C SER A 104 7.49 2.68 -10.14
N ARG A 105 8.50 1.89 -9.79
CA ARG A 105 9.72 2.32 -9.10
C ARG A 105 9.55 2.54 -7.59
N LEU A 106 9.02 1.53 -6.89
CA LEU A 106 9.41 1.31 -5.50
C LEU A 106 10.93 1.13 -5.46
N ASP A 107 11.63 2.13 -4.93
CA ASP A 107 13.07 2.04 -4.66
C ASP A 107 13.26 0.92 -3.64
N GLY A 108 14.03 -0.11 -4.00
CA GLY A 108 13.87 -1.45 -3.42
C GLY A 108 14.17 -1.53 -1.92
N ASP A 109 14.92 -0.56 -1.39
CA ASP A 109 15.31 -0.45 0.01
C ASP A 109 14.29 0.40 0.82
N HIS A 110 13.75 1.47 0.22
CA HIS A 110 12.69 2.29 0.79
C HIS A 110 11.41 1.45 0.99
N ALA A 111 11.03 0.71 -0.05
CA ALA A 111 9.90 -0.22 -0.03
C ALA A 111 9.98 -1.24 1.11
N GLN A 112 11.16 -1.82 1.33
CA GLN A 112 11.37 -2.79 2.40
C GLN A 112 11.30 -2.15 3.79
N THR A 113 11.78 -0.92 3.93
CA THR A 113 11.70 -0.14 5.16
C THR A 113 10.24 0.19 5.51
N LEU A 114 9.48 0.78 4.59
CA LEU A 114 8.06 1.08 4.78
C LEU A 114 7.24 -0.19 5.04
N CYS A 115 7.50 -1.27 4.31
CA CYS A 115 6.87 -2.57 4.54
C CYS A 115 7.13 -3.12 5.96
N ARG A 116 8.32 -2.90 6.53
CA ARG A 116 8.65 -3.29 7.91
C ARG A 116 7.91 -2.43 8.94
N GLU A 117 7.81 -1.13 8.70
CA GLU A 117 7.07 -0.21 9.57
C GLU A 117 5.56 -0.47 9.53
N LEU A 118 5.00 -0.70 8.35
CA LEU A 118 3.61 -1.08 8.15
C LEU A 118 3.28 -2.43 8.82
N ARG A 119 4.16 -3.43 8.73
CA ARG A 119 4.01 -4.71 9.47
C ARG A 119 3.93 -4.48 10.98
N ARG A 120 4.84 -3.67 11.55
CA ARG A 120 4.85 -3.31 12.97
C ARG A 120 3.59 -2.57 13.41
N LEU A 121 3.20 -1.56 12.64
CA LEU A 121 2.05 -0.72 12.92
C LEU A 121 0.75 -1.52 12.83
N ALA A 122 0.59 -2.36 11.80
CA ALA A 122 -0.56 -3.25 11.65
C ALA A 122 -0.62 -4.32 12.77
N ALA A 123 0.51 -4.94 13.14
CA ALA A 123 0.57 -5.89 14.26
C ALA A 123 0.19 -5.23 15.58
N LYS A 124 0.75 -4.04 15.86
CA LYS A 124 0.42 -3.22 17.04
C LYS A 124 -1.06 -2.86 17.09
N ILE A 125 -1.65 -2.40 15.99
CA ILE A 125 -3.08 -2.04 15.91
C ILE A 125 -3.95 -3.26 16.17
N LEU A 126 -3.66 -4.39 15.50
CA LEU A 126 -4.44 -5.62 15.68
C LEU A 126 -4.38 -6.14 17.12
N TYR A 127 -3.19 -6.21 17.72
CA TYR A 127 -3.01 -6.64 19.10
C TYR A 127 -3.70 -5.68 20.09
N THR A 128 -3.56 -4.37 19.89
CA THR A 128 -4.23 -3.35 20.72
C THR A 128 -5.76 -3.48 20.61
N GLY A 129 -6.29 -3.62 19.39
CA GLY A 129 -7.72 -3.83 19.16
C GLY A 129 -8.24 -5.12 19.79
N ILE A 130 -7.51 -6.24 19.68
CA ILE A 130 -7.85 -7.51 20.35
C ILE A 130 -7.95 -7.29 21.87
N THR A 131 -6.96 -6.66 22.50
CA THR A 131 -6.97 -6.41 23.94
C THR A 131 -8.08 -5.45 24.37
N GLN A 132 -8.40 -4.42 23.57
CA GLN A 132 -9.54 -3.52 23.80
C GLN A 132 -10.89 -4.26 23.71
N PHE A 133 -11.13 -5.04 22.66
CA PHE A 133 -12.36 -5.83 22.52
C PHE A 133 -12.52 -6.85 23.66
N ILE A 134 -11.45 -7.53 24.09
CA ILE A 134 -11.46 -8.44 25.25
C ILE A 134 -11.74 -7.67 26.55
N HIS A 135 -11.12 -6.52 26.76
CA HIS A 135 -11.36 -5.67 27.93
C HIS A 135 -12.85 -5.28 28.02
N PHE A 136 -13.41 -4.74 26.94
CA PHE A 136 -14.79 -4.28 26.93
C PHE A 136 -15.81 -5.42 26.94
N HIS A 137 -15.50 -6.58 26.35
CA HIS A 137 -16.25 -7.83 26.53
C HIS A 137 -16.39 -8.16 28.01
N ASN A 138 -15.27 -8.29 28.73
CA ASN A 138 -15.24 -8.55 30.17
C ASN A 138 -15.96 -7.47 30.99
N GLU A 139 -15.89 -6.20 30.56
CA GLU A 139 -16.56 -5.08 31.23
C GLU A 139 -18.10 -5.07 31.07
N LEU A 140 -18.60 -5.69 29.99
CA LEU A 140 -20.02 -5.85 29.69
C LEU A 140 -20.61 -7.15 30.24
N GLN A 141 -19.83 -8.23 30.40
CA GLN A 141 -20.27 -9.53 30.92
C GLN A 141 -21.23 -9.45 32.15
N PRO A 142 -21.00 -8.61 33.18
CA PRO A 142 -21.93 -8.51 34.33
C PRO A 142 -23.34 -7.99 33.98
N LEU A 143 -23.48 -7.27 32.86
CA LEU A 143 -24.72 -6.67 32.36
C LEU A 143 -25.51 -7.61 31.43
N VAL A 144 -24.85 -8.65 30.93
CA VAL A 144 -25.35 -9.62 29.96
C VAL A 144 -26.23 -10.67 30.64
N SER A 145 -27.14 -11.26 29.89
CA SER A 145 -27.94 -12.43 30.27
C SER A 145 -27.22 -13.70 29.81
N PRO A 146 -26.82 -14.62 30.71
CA PRO A 146 -25.98 -15.77 30.34
C PRO A 146 -26.70 -16.77 29.43
N ASP A 147 -28.03 -16.88 29.55
CA ASP A 147 -28.84 -17.80 28.75
C ASP A 147 -29.04 -17.27 27.32
N ASP A 148 -29.31 -15.97 27.19
CA ASP A 148 -29.38 -15.30 25.88
C ASP A 148 -28.00 -15.32 25.19
N MET A 149 -26.91 -15.06 25.94
CA MET A 149 -25.54 -15.09 25.43
C MET A 149 -25.16 -16.45 24.85
N ARG A 150 -25.43 -17.56 25.57
CA ARG A 150 -25.20 -18.92 25.05
C ARG A 150 -25.99 -19.19 23.78
N THR A 151 -27.23 -18.70 23.72
CA THR A 151 -28.09 -18.82 22.54
C THR A 151 -27.48 -18.07 21.35
N TYR A 152 -26.99 -16.84 21.55
CA TYR A 152 -26.31 -16.08 20.49
C TYR A 152 -24.96 -16.67 20.08
N TYR A 153 -24.16 -17.23 21.00
CA TYR A 153 -22.93 -17.95 20.65
C TYR A 153 -23.22 -19.14 19.73
N HIS A 154 -24.28 -19.90 19.99
CA HIS A 154 -24.71 -20.97 19.08
C HIS A 154 -25.21 -20.41 17.72
N ILE A 155 -25.97 -19.32 17.70
CA ILE A 155 -26.47 -18.70 16.46
C ILE A 155 -25.33 -18.18 15.55
N TYR A 156 -24.26 -17.65 16.14
CA TYR A 156 -23.13 -17.07 15.42
C TYR A 156 -21.89 -18.00 15.33
N GLU A 157 -22.04 -19.28 15.71
CA GLU A 157 -20.98 -20.30 15.70
C GLU A 157 -19.71 -19.84 16.46
N LEU A 158 -19.89 -19.15 17.58
CA LEU A 158 -18.79 -18.65 18.42
C LEU A 158 -18.45 -19.67 19.51
N SER A 159 -17.22 -20.17 19.47
CA SER A 159 -16.65 -21.07 20.47
C SER A 159 -15.77 -20.30 21.45
N PRO A 160 -16.16 -20.18 22.74
CA PRO A 160 -15.36 -19.48 23.74
C PRO A 160 -14.01 -20.18 24.02
N ASP A 161 -14.00 -21.51 23.93
CA ASP A 161 -12.80 -22.32 24.17
C ASP A 161 -11.76 -22.06 23.08
N ASP A 162 -12.16 -22.12 21.79
CA ASP A 162 -11.28 -21.82 20.66
C ASP A 162 -10.78 -20.37 20.69
N PHE A 163 -11.65 -19.43 21.08
CA PHE A 163 -11.26 -18.02 21.25
C PHE A 163 -10.22 -17.86 22.37
N SER A 164 -10.41 -18.51 23.51
CA SER A 164 -9.45 -18.47 24.62
C SER A 164 -8.09 -19.09 24.23
N GLY A 165 -8.11 -20.18 23.45
CA GLY A 165 -6.90 -20.81 22.91
C GLY A 165 -6.17 -19.91 21.91
N ALA A 166 -6.90 -19.26 21.00
CA ALA A 166 -6.34 -18.33 20.03
C ALA A 166 -5.77 -17.07 20.69
N VAL A 167 -6.42 -16.52 21.73
CA VAL A 167 -5.89 -15.41 22.54
C VAL A 167 -4.63 -15.82 23.30
N SER A 168 -4.62 -17.01 23.90
CA SER A 168 -3.44 -17.53 24.61
C SER A 168 -2.25 -17.68 23.66
N PHE A 169 -2.46 -18.32 22.50
CA PHE A 169 -1.46 -18.42 21.44
C PHE A 169 -0.95 -17.05 20.98
N ALA A 170 -1.84 -16.05 20.84
CA ALA A 170 -1.44 -14.69 20.44
C ALA A 170 -0.56 -13.98 21.48
N ASN A 171 -0.81 -14.21 22.77
CA ASN A 171 -0.01 -13.65 23.87
C ASN A 171 1.38 -14.33 23.98
N ASP A 172 1.47 -15.62 23.64
CA ASP A 172 2.73 -16.38 23.65
C ASP A 172 3.65 -16.08 22.43
N MET A 173 3.16 -15.34 21.42
CA MET A 173 3.97 -14.98 20.25
C MET A 173 5.01 -13.90 20.57
N SER A 174 6.27 -14.13 20.17
CA SER A 174 7.31 -13.10 20.20
C SER A 174 6.94 -11.91 19.28
N PRO A 175 7.37 -10.67 19.58
CA PRO A 175 7.02 -9.49 18.78
C PRO A 175 7.46 -9.63 17.31
N GLU A 176 8.64 -10.22 17.07
CA GLU A 176 9.14 -10.51 15.72
C GLU A 176 8.26 -11.50 14.96
N ALA A 177 7.67 -12.49 15.66
CA ALA A 177 6.74 -13.43 15.04
C ALA A 177 5.42 -12.75 14.66
N GLN A 178 4.92 -11.81 15.46
CA GLN A 178 3.71 -11.04 15.19
C GLN A 178 3.82 -10.18 13.92
N GLU A 179 5.00 -9.66 13.60
CA GLU A 179 5.28 -8.90 12.37
C GLU A 179 5.23 -9.76 11.09
N THR A 180 5.28 -11.10 11.20
CA THR A 180 5.25 -11.98 10.01
C THR A 180 3.89 -11.98 9.34
N LEU A 181 3.86 -11.99 8.00
CA LEU A 181 2.62 -11.98 7.20
C LEU A 181 1.62 -13.08 7.59
N LYS A 182 2.11 -14.28 7.95
CA LYS A 182 1.25 -15.38 8.43
C LYS A 182 0.54 -15.01 9.73
N GLN A 183 1.27 -14.48 10.71
CA GLN A 183 0.69 -14.12 11.99
C GLN A 183 -0.13 -12.84 11.92
N LEU A 184 0.20 -11.90 11.04
CA LEU A 184 -0.61 -10.71 10.81
C LEU A 184 -2.02 -11.07 10.28
N ARG A 185 -2.12 -12.06 9.38
CA ARG A 185 -3.40 -12.63 8.94
C ARG A 185 -4.16 -13.34 10.07
N PHE A 186 -3.47 -14.09 10.92
CA PHE A 186 -4.07 -14.73 12.10
C PHE A 186 -4.59 -13.69 13.11
N LEU A 187 -3.81 -12.65 13.41
CA LEU A 187 -4.21 -11.54 14.28
C LEU A 187 -5.40 -10.78 13.70
N SER A 188 -5.47 -10.59 12.37
CA SER A 188 -6.64 -10.02 11.70
C SER A 188 -7.90 -10.86 11.89
N GLN A 189 -7.80 -12.19 11.77
CA GLN A 189 -8.92 -13.10 12.07
C GLN A 189 -9.31 -13.06 13.55
N LEU A 190 -8.34 -13.08 14.46
CA LEU A 190 -8.57 -13.04 15.91
C LEU A 190 -9.22 -11.72 16.35
N HIS A 191 -8.82 -10.59 15.75
CA HIS A 191 -9.45 -9.28 15.92
C HIS A 191 -10.92 -9.30 15.49
N SER A 192 -11.22 -9.86 14.32
CA SER A 192 -12.61 -10.05 13.86
C SER A 192 -13.42 -10.95 14.81
N PHE A 193 -12.81 -11.99 15.40
CA PHE A 193 -13.46 -12.84 16.41
C PHE A 193 -13.73 -12.06 17.71
N ALA A 194 -12.73 -11.36 18.27
CA ALA A 194 -12.89 -10.55 19.48
C ALA A 194 -14.02 -9.51 19.33
N ARG A 195 -14.11 -8.85 18.16
CA ARG A 195 -15.22 -7.96 17.82
C ARG A 195 -16.58 -8.67 17.81
N LYS A 196 -16.68 -9.89 17.27
CA LYS A 196 -17.93 -10.67 17.27
C LYS A 196 -18.41 -10.98 18.69
N PHE A 197 -17.52 -11.40 19.59
CA PHE A 197 -17.86 -11.65 21.00
C PHE A 197 -18.42 -10.39 21.67
N PHE A 198 -17.74 -9.25 21.52
CA PHE A 198 -18.21 -7.95 22.02
C PHE A 198 -19.58 -7.54 21.44
N LEU A 199 -19.80 -7.73 20.13
CA LEU A 199 -21.09 -7.42 19.50
C LEU A 199 -22.22 -8.33 20.00
N VAL A 200 -21.92 -9.59 20.34
CA VAL A 200 -22.91 -10.49 20.96
C VAL A 200 -23.28 -10.07 22.38
N ASP A 201 -22.34 -9.54 23.17
CA ASP A 201 -22.66 -8.98 24.50
C ASP A 201 -23.71 -7.86 24.40
N LEU A 202 -23.64 -7.03 23.35
CA LEU A 202 -24.61 -5.96 23.09
C LEU A 202 -26.00 -6.49 22.71
N LEU A 203 -26.08 -7.67 22.08
CA LEU A 203 -27.34 -8.35 21.77
C LEU A 203 -27.94 -9.03 23.02
N ALA A 204 -27.09 -9.59 23.88
CA ALA A 204 -27.46 -10.34 25.08
C ALA A 204 -27.69 -9.46 26.34
N LEU A 205 -27.86 -8.15 26.19
CA LEU A 205 -28.07 -7.23 27.32
C LEU A 205 -29.37 -7.53 28.08
N ARG A 206 -29.25 -7.76 29.39
CA ARG A 206 -30.38 -8.13 30.25
C ARG A 206 -31.42 -7.02 30.37
N THR A 207 -32.69 -7.37 30.53
CA THR A 207 -33.76 -6.44 30.94
C THR A 207 -33.87 -6.37 32.46
N THR A 208 -34.08 -5.19 33.03
CA THR A 208 -34.15 -4.96 34.50
C THR A 208 -35.09 -3.79 34.84
N THR A 209 -35.08 -3.31 36.09
CA THR A 209 -35.85 -2.12 36.49
C THR A 209 -35.45 -0.89 35.66
N PHE A 210 -36.36 0.09 35.55
CA PHE A 210 -36.19 1.28 34.72
C PHE A 210 -34.86 2.02 34.93
N TRP A 211 -34.48 2.29 36.19
CA TRP A 211 -33.28 3.06 36.48
C TRP A 211 -32.00 2.25 36.23
N ASP A 212 -32.00 0.96 36.57
CA ASP A 212 -30.86 0.07 36.29
C ASP A 212 -30.66 -0.09 34.79
N GLU A 213 -31.74 -0.19 34.01
CA GLU A 213 -31.67 -0.30 32.56
C GLU A 213 -31.14 1.00 31.93
N VAL A 214 -31.59 2.16 32.41
CA VAL A 214 -31.04 3.47 32.01
C VAL A 214 -29.53 3.53 32.27
N GLN A 215 -29.06 3.12 33.46
CA GLN A 215 -27.63 3.13 33.78
C GLN A 215 -26.84 2.12 32.92
N ARG A 216 -27.39 0.93 32.65
CA ARG A 216 -26.81 -0.05 31.73
C ARG A 216 -26.61 0.55 30.34
N TRP A 217 -27.64 1.14 29.74
CA TRP A 217 -27.54 1.72 28.40
C TRP A 217 -26.61 2.94 28.34
N ARG A 218 -26.49 3.73 29.41
CA ARG A 218 -25.45 4.78 29.51
C ARG A 218 -24.04 4.19 29.55
N LYS A 219 -23.81 3.15 30.37
CA LYS A 219 -22.50 2.47 30.45
C LYS A 219 -22.11 1.87 29.09
N VAL A 220 -23.03 1.16 28.45
CA VAL A 220 -22.86 0.63 27.07
C VAL A 220 -22.54 1.76 26.09
N THR A 221 -23.27 2.88 26.14
CA THR A 221 -23.00 4.04 25.28
C THR A 221 -21.59 4.62 25.51
N GLN A 222 -21.12 4.68 26.75
CA GLN A 222 -19.78 5.19 27.08
C GLN A 222 -18.69 4.26 26.55
N VAL A 223 -18.81 2.95 26.81
CA VAL A 223 -17.90 1.91 26.31
C VAL A 223 -17.81 1.94 24.78
N VAL A 224 -18.95 1.89 24.10
CA VAL A 224 -19.00 1.89 22.63
C VAL A 224 -18.43 3.19 22.04
N LYS A 225 -18.61 4.35 22.70
CA LYS A 225 -18.02 5.62 22.24
C LYS A 225 -16.50 5.66 22.39
N SER A 226 -15.96 5.20 23.53
CA SER A 226 -14.49 5.09 23.70
C SER A 226 -13.90 4.24 22.58
N LEU A 227 -14.52 3.08 22.34
CA LEU A 227 -14.07 2.13 21.32
C LEU A 227 -14.23 2.68 19.89
N VAL A 228 -15.25 3.50 19.61
CA VAL A 228 -15.36 4.25 18.35
C VAL A 228 -14.18 5.18 18.14
N ASP A 229 -13.80 5.96 19.16
CA ASP A 229 -12.71 6.93 19.06
C ASP A 229 -11.36 6.21 18.90
N ASP A 230 -11.14 5.11 19.65
CA ASP A 230 -9.95 4.25 19.56
C ASP A 230 -9.80 3.58 18.17
N VAL A 231 -10.86 2.93 17.67
CA VAL A 231 -10.85 2.26 16.35
C VAL A 231 -10.71 3.27 15.22
N GLN A 232 -11.33 4.46 15.33
CA GLN A 232 -11.16 5.54 14.35
C GLN A 232 -9.73 6.08 14.33
N ALA A 233 -9.09 6.25 15.49
CA ALA A 233 -7.70 6.67 15.57
C ALA A 233 -6.75 5.61 14.97
N ALA A 234 -7.01 4.32 15.19
CA ALA A 234 -6.26 3.22 14.59
C ALA A 234 -6.41 3.18 13.05
N ALA A 235 -7.64 3.31 12.54
CA ALA A 235 -7.90 3.35 11.09
C ALA A 235 -7.18 4.52 10.41
N ALA A 236 -7.21 5.69 11.03
CA ALA A 236 -6.49 6.87 10.54
C ALA A 236 -4.97 6.68 10.53
N GLN A 237 -4.39 6.09 11.59
CA GLN A 237 -2.95 5.80 11.66
C GLN A 237 -2.50 4.80 10.58
N LEU A 238 -3.26 3.72 10.39
CA LEU A 238 -2.93 2.71 9.39
C LEU A 238 -3.06 3.25 7.96
N ARG A 239 -4.09 4.06 7.70
CA ARG A 239 -4.26 4.70 6.39
C ARG A 239 -3.18 5.73 6.09
N ALA A 240 -2.78 6.54 7.07
CA ALA A 240 -1.70 7.50 6.91
C ALA A 240 -0.41 6.82 6.41
N ALA A 241 -0.03 5.71 7.05
CA ALA A 241 1.13 4.90 6.69
C ALA A 241 1.03 4.21 5.31
N LEU A 242 -0.17 4.08 4.73
CA LEU A 242 -0.37 3.64 3.34
C LEU A 242 -0.25 4.80 2.35
N THR A 243 -0.84 5.96 2.66
CA THR A 243 -0.83 7.15 1.77
C THR A 243 0.50 7.89 1.71
N GLU A 244 1.39 7.67 2.69
CA GLU A 244 2.74 8.23 2.69
C GLU A 244 3.57 7.71 1.50
N ASP A 245 3.32 6.47 1.05
CA ASP A 245 3.95 5.86 -0.13
C ASP A 245 3.51 6.50 -1.46
N ASP A 246 2.22 6.87 -1.57
CA ASP A 246 1.65 7.51 -2.78
C ASP A 246 2.14 8.97 -2.95
N THR A 247 2.55 9.61 -1.85
CA THR A 247 3.06 11.00 -1.84
C THR A 247 4.60 11.09 -1.78
N GLY A 248 5.28 10.07 -1.25
CA GLY A 248 6.73 10.02 -1.08
C GLY A 248 7.54 10.01 -2.39
N ASN A 249 6.93 9.65 -3.52
CA ASN A 249 7.60 9.59 -4.82
C ASN A 249 8.04 10.97 -5.38
N ASP A 250 7.56 12.08 -4.80
CA ASP A 250 7.86 13.45 -5.26
C ASP A 250 8.61 14.32 -4.23
N THR A 251 8.86 13.88 -2.99
CA THR A 251 9.55 14.75 -2.01
C THR A 251 10.48 14.03 -1.02
N TYR A 252 11.72 14.56 -0.94
CA TYR A 252 12.83 14.18 -0.05
C TYR A 252 13.49 12.81 -0.36
N GLY A 253 14.81 12.72 -0.55
CA GLY A 253 15.85 13.67 -0.16
C GLY A 253 16.07 13.63 1.36
N SER A 254 16.36 12.44 1.87
CA SER A 254 16.66 12.22 3.29
C SER A 254 18.10 12.65 3.56
N ASP A 255 18.27 13.90 4.02
CA ASP A 255 19.42 14.29 4.83
C ASP A 255 19.01 14.13 6.31
N GLU A 256 19.66 13.20 7.02
CA GLU A 256 19.57 13.12 8.47
C GLU A 256 20.29 14.32 9.09
N ASP A 257 19.55 15.35 9.51
CA ASP A 257 19.62 15.87 10.89
C ASP A 257 18.67 17.05 11.14
N ALA A 258 18.27 17.22 12.40
CA ALA A 258 17.30 18.23 12.79
C ALA A 258 17.86 19.66 12.77
N VAL A 259 17.08 20.62 12.26
CA VAL A 259 16.64 21.87 12.93
C VAL A 259 15.87 22.77 11.94
N ALA A 260 14.80 23.41 12.41
CA ALA A 260 13.90 24.19 11.56
C ALA A 260 14.48 25.55 11.09
N SER A 261 14.38 25.85 9.79
CA SER A 261 14.12 27.18 9.25
C SER A 261 13.72 27.14 7.76
N PRO A 262 12.96 28.11 7.23
CA PRO A 262 12.32 28.00 5.92
C PRO A 262 13.07 28.72 4.78
N ILE A 263 12.71 28.36 3.54
CA ILE A 263 13.06 29.02 2.26
C ILE A 263 14.53 28.83 1.79
N GLN A 264 14.76 27.84 0.94
CA GLN A 264 15.74 27.93 -0.16
C GLN A 264 15.19 27.31 -1.45
N LEU A 265 15.06 28.13 -2.49
CA LEU A 265 14.91 27.66 -3.88
C LEU A 265 16.22 27.02 -4.33
N GLN A 266 16.28 25.68 -4.38
CA GLN A 266 17.44 24.97 -4.90
C GLN A 266 17.44 24.97 -6.43
N PHE A 267 18.35 25.74 -7.03
CA PHE A 267 18.72 25.57 -8.44
C PHE A 267 19.52 24.27 -8.59
N VAL A 268 18.94 23.26 -9.26
CA VAL A 268 19.64 22.01 -9.58
C VAL A 268 20.58 22.23 -10.77
N THR A 269 21.88 22.04 -10.58
CA THR A 269 22.87 22.12 -11.66
C THR A 269 22.72 20.95 -12.65
N PRO A 270 22.95 21.16 -13.97
CA PRO A 270 22.73 20.12 -14.98
C PRO A 270 23.63 18.88 -14.80
N GLU A 271 24.84 19.06 -14.28
CA GLU A 271 25.79 17.99 -13.96
C GLU A 271 25.24 16.99 -12.91
N ARG A 272 24.51 17.49 -11.90
CA ARG A 272 23.80 16.65 -10.91
C ARG A 272 22.59 15.93 -11.49
N GLN A 273 22.04 16.39 -12.61
CA GLN A 273 21.00 15.67 -13.35
C GLN A 273 21.60 14.59 -14.27
N GLN A 274 22.76 14.87 -14.87
CA GLN A 274 23.48 13.95 -15.76
C GLN A 274 24.03 12.73 -15.01
N SER A 275 24.67 12.92 -13.85
CA SER A 275 25.12 11.81 -12.99
C SER A 275 23.95 10.93 -12.51
N LYS A 276 22.80 11.54 -12.13
CA LYS A 276 21.56 10.81 -11.84
C LYS A 276 21.01 10.04 -13.06
N ALA A 277 21.12 10.58 -14.27
CA ALA A 277 20.71 9.90 -15.49
C ALA A 277 21.64 8.72 -15.85
N GLN A 278 22.94 8.83 -15.56
CA GLN A 278 23.91 7.75 -15.70
C GLN A 278 23.64 6.62 -14.68
N MET A 279 23.34 6.96 -13.42
CA MET A 279 22.99 5.96 -12.40
C MET A 279 21.73 5.16 -12.79
N ARG A 280 20.66 5.83 -13.24
CA ARG A 280 19.42 5.17 -13.70
C ARG A 280 19.65 4.14 -14.83
N ARG A 281 20.62 4.38 -15.72
CA ARG A 281 20.99 3.43 -16.78
C ARG A 281 21.73 2.20 -16.22
N PHE A 282 22.58 2.40 -15.22
CA PHE A 282 23.28 1.33 -14.51
C PHE A 282 22.34 0.47 -13.66
N GLU A 283 21.39 1.11 -12.98
CA GLU A 283 20.27 0.46 -12.26
C GLU A 283 19.46 -0.41 -13.23
N GLY A 284 19.06 0.11 -14.39
CA GLY A 284 18.32 -0.65 -15.41
C GLY A 284 19.03 -1.94 -15.84
N ILE A 285 20.35 -1.89 -16.08
CA ILE A 285 21.15 -3.08 -16.39
C ILE A 285 21.18 -4.05 -15.20
N THR A 286 21.29 -3.54 -13.97
CA THR A 286 21.28 -4.36 -12.74
C THR A 286 19.93 -5.06 -12.55
N HIS A 287 18.81 -4.39 -12.84
CA HIS A 287 17.48 -5.01 -12.87
C HIS A 287 17.36 -6.05 -13.98
N GLY A 288 17.87 -5.77 -15.18
CA GLY A 288 17.91 -6.73 -16.30
C GLY A 288 18.67 -8.03 -15.95
N VAL A 289 19.81 -7.94 -15.26
CA VAL A 289 20.57 -9.13 -14.80
C VAL A 289 19.75 -9.95 -13.79
N ARG A 290 19.01 -9.30 -12.88
CA ARG A 290 18.11 -10.01 -11.95
C ARG A 290 16.94 -10.67 -12.69
N ALA A 291 16.34 -10.00 -13.67
CA ALA A 291 15.24 -10.52 -14.48
C ALA A 291 15.68 -11.76 -15.30
N LEU A 292 16.85 -11.72 -15.94
CA LEU A 292 17.46 -12.87 -16.61
C LEU A 292 17.70 -14.04 -15.63
N GLY A 293 18.18 -13.73 -14.42
CA GLY A 293 18.36 -14.72 -13.36
C GLY A 293 17.04 -15.37 -12.90
N ALA A 294 15.95 -14.60 -12.83
CA ALA A 294 14.61 -15.12 -12.53
C ALA A 294 14.08 -16.02 -13.65
N ARG A 295 14.17 -15.58 -14.92
CA ARG A 295 13.76 -16.39 -16.08
C ARG A 295 14.57 -17.68 -16.23
N THR A 296 15.86 -17.65 -15.91
CA THR A 296 16.70 -18.86 -15.87
C THR A 296 16.19 -19.89 -14.85
N ARG A 297 15.69 -19.43 -13.68
CA ARG A 297 15.06 -20.31 -12.68
C ARG A 297 13.73 -20.85 -13.17
N ILE A 298 12.87 -20.02 -13.74
CA ILE A 298 11.58 -20.44 -14.31
C ILE A 298 11.78 -21.50 -15.40
N ALA A 299 12.70 -21.26 -16.35
CA ALA A 299 13.04 -22.22 -17.40
C ALA A 299 13.54 -23.55 -16.81
N ARG A 300 14.43 -23.51 -15.81
CA ARG A 300 14.92 -24.71 -15.11
C ARG A 300 13.77 -25.48 -14.45
N ASP A 301 12.84 -24.79 -13.80
CA ASP A 301 11.75 -25.40 -13.06
C ASP A 301 10.68 -25.96 -14.03
N GLU A 302 10.41 -25.32 -15.17
CA GLU A 302 9.56 -25.83 -16.27
C GLU A 302 10.18 -27.08 -16.93
N ILE A 303 11.48 -27.08 -17.20
CA ILE A 303 12.22 -28.27 -17.68
C ILE A 303 12.16 -29.41 -16.64
N THR A 304 12.29 -29.08 -15.35
CA THR A 304 12.24 -30.07 -14.26
C THR A 304 10.84 -30.68 -14.12
N ASP A 305 9.77 -29.88 -14.26
CA ASP A 305 8.38 -30.37 -14.27
C ASP A 305 8.14 -31.34 -15.43
N LEU A 306 8.56 -30.98 -16.65
CA LEU A 306 8.43 -31.85 -17.83
C LEU A 306 9.18 -33.19 -17.69
N ILE A 307 10.39 -33.17 -17.13
CA ILE A 307 11.15 -34.40 -16.83
C ILE A 307 10.44 -35.23 -15.77
N SER A 308 9.88 -34.60 -14.73
CA SER A 308 9.16 -35.31 -13.64
C SER A 308 7.85 -35.95 -14.10
N ARG A 309 7.29 -35.51 -15.23
CA ARG A 309 5.99 -35.95 -15.79
C ARG A 309 6.15 -36.96 -16.94
N ASP A 310 7.35 -37.51 -17.11
CA ASP A 310 7.72 -38.48 -18.16
C ASP A 310 7.35 -37.97 -19.57
N ALA A 311 7.52 -36.66 -19.80
CA ALA A 311 7.27 -36.06 -21.10
C ALA A 311 8.31 -36.56 -22.13
N THR A 312 7.85 -36.88 -23.34
CA THR A 312 8.75 -37.40 -24.39
C THR A 312 9.93 -36.46 -24.65
N ASP A 313 11.14 -37.01 -24.85
CA ASP A 313 12.38 -36.26 -25.11
C ASP A 313 12.23 -35.15 -26.17
N ARG A 314 11.38 -35.35 -27.18
CA ARG A 314 11.11 -34.34 -28.22
C ARG A 314 10.46 -33.07 -27.67
N VAL A 315 9.56 -33.20 -26.70
CA VAL A 315 8.90 -32.07 -26.04
C VAL A 315 9.88 -31.38 -25.09
N VAL A 316 10.62 -32.16 -24.29
CA VAL A 316 11.64 -31.63 -23.38
C VAL A 316 12.71 -30.84 -24.15
N ASN A 317 13.25 -31.41 -25.23
CA ASN A 317 14.25 -30.74 -26.07
C ASN A 317 13.69 -29.50 -26.78
N ALA A 318 12.44 -29.52 -27.25
CA ALA A 318 11.81 -28.34 -27.85
C ALA A 318 11.65 -27.19 -26.83
N THR A 319 11.27 -27.51 -25.59
CA THR A 319 11.18 -26.53 -24.49
C THR A 319 12.55 -26.00 -24.09
N ILE A 320 13.59 -26.85 -24.02
CA ILE A 320 14.98 -26.43 -23.76
C ILE A 320 15.45 -25.43 -24.81
N VAL A 321 15.29 -25.74 -26.11
CA VAL A 321 15.68 -24.85 -27.21
C VAL A 321 14.95 -23.52 -27.12
N LYS A 322 13.62 -23.54 -26.95
CA LYS A 322 12.78 -22.33 -26.76
C LYS A 322 13.29 -21.43 -25.63
N HIS A 323 13.63 -21.97 -24.46
CA HIS A 323 14.17 -21.18 -23.36
C HIS A 323 15.60 -20.68 -23.64
N TYR A 324 16.43 -21.49 -24.30
CA TYR A 324 17.79 -21.09 -24.64
C TYR A 324 17.83 -19.94 -25.64
N ASP A 325 16.97 -19.97 -26.66
CA ASP A 325 16.81 -18.90 -27.63
C ASP A 325 16.29 -17.61 -26.96
N SER A 326 15.28 -17.73 -26.10
CA SER A 326 14.69 -16.60 -25.36
C SER A 326 15.68 -15.94 -24.38
N LEU A 327 16.44 -16.73 -23.60
CA LEU A 327 17.51 -16.22 -22.74
C LEU A 327 18.64 -15.58 -23.57
N GLY A 328 18.92 -16.11 -24.76
CA GLY A 328 19.85 -15.54 -25.72
C GLY A 328 19.42 -14.19 -26.26
N GLU A 329 18.12 -13.98 -26.53
CA GLU A 329 17.56 -12.68 -26.92
C GLU A 329 17.69 -11.63 -25.81
N GLU A 330 17.39 -12.00 -24.57
CA GLU A 330 17.54 -11.09 -23.43
C GLU A 330 19.00 -10.73 -23.15
N LEU A 331 19.92 -11.69 -23.22
CA LEU A 331 21.35 -11.45 -23.11
C LEU A 331 21.84 -10.47 -24.18
N ARG A 332 21.38 -10.61 -25.43
CA ARG A 332 21.71 -9.67 -26.52
C ARG A 332 21.11 -8.28 -26.27
N SER A 333 19.87 -8.20 -25.80
CA SER A 333 19.21 -6.93 -25.46
C SER A 333 19.93 -6.19 -24.33
N LEU A 334 20.30 -6.91 -23.27
CA LEU A 334 21.02 -6.38 -22.10
C LEU A 334 22.46 -5.97 -22.46
N LEU A 335 23.13 -6.73 -23.33
CA LEU A 335 24.43 -6.36 -23.87
C LEU A 335 24.34 -5.05 -24.69
N ASP A 336 23.31 -4.90 -25.52
CA ASP A 336 23.10 -3.70 -26.32
C ASP A 336 22.68 -2.48 -25.48
N GLU A 337 21.88 -2.67 -24.43
CA GLU A 337 21.61 -1.65 -23.41
C GLU A 337 22.90 -1.19 -22.71
N TRP A 338 23.80 -2.15 -22.38
CA TRP A 338 25.10 -1.85 -21.77
C TRP A 338 26.07 -1.16 -22.73
N THR A 339 26.17 -1.55 -24.00
CA THR A 339 27.01 -0.86 -24.99
C THR A 339 26.47 0.55 -25.30
N ARG A 340 25.14 0.73 -25.41
CA ARG A 340 24.49 2.04 -25.52
C ARG A 340 24.71 2.90 -24.28
N GLY A 341 24.64 2.31 -23.09
CA GLY A 341 24.94 2.97 -21.81
C GLY A 341 26.39 3.45 -21.74
N ARG A 342 27.35 2.56 -22.03
CA ARG A 342 28.79 2.84 -22.01
C ARG A 342 29.22 3.85 -23.06
N SER A 343 28.77 3.73 -24.30
CA SER A 343 29.09 4.68 -25.38
C SER A 343 28.59 6.09 -25.07
N ALA A 344 27.39 6.21 -24.48
CA ALA A 344 26.84 7.46 -23.97
C ALA A 344 27.55 8.00 -22.71
N MET A 345 28.45 7.25 -22.07
CA MET A 345 29.34 7.76 -21.02
C MET A 345 30.70 8.19 -21.59
N THR A 346 31.23 7.46 -22.58
CA THR A 346 32.54 7.77 -23.19
C THR A 346 32.52 8.96 -24.16
N LEU A 347 31.35 9.35 -24.68
CA LEU A 347 31.21 10.49 -25.60
C LEU A 347 31.23 11.87 -24.90
N PHE A 348 31.39 11.93 -23.58
CA PHE A 348 31.46 13.19 -22.82
C PHE A 348 32.80 13.32 -22.05
N PRO A 349 33.86 13.82 -22.70
CA PRO A 349 34.99 14.42 -21.98
C PRO A 349 34.54 15.67 -21.23
N ASN A 350 35.11 15.93 -20.04
CA ASN A 350 34.83 17.13 -19.25
C ASN A 350 34.98 18.43 -20.07
N PRO A 351 33.99 19.34 -20.08
CA PRO A 351 34.11 20.65 -20.72
C PRO A 351 34.83 21.71 -19.86
N ASP A 352 35.34 21.37 -18.67
CA ASP A 352 36.07 22.31 -17.80
C ASP A 352 37.59 22.21 -17.93
N GLY A 353 38.09 22.78 -19.02
CA GLY A 353 39.46 23.28 -19.11
C GLY A 353 39.55 24.71 -18.58
N GLY A 354 39.60 24.92 -17.27
CA GLY A 354 39.79 26.27 -16.73
C GLY A 354 39.74 26.44 -15.21
N ARG A 355 40.87 26.86 -14.64
CA ARG A 355 41.03 27.40 -13.27
C ARG A 355 40.73 26.43 -12.13
N ASP A 356 41.79 25.74 -11.70
CA ASP A 356 42.23 25.93 -10.31
C ASP A 356 43.74 26.20 -10.23
N SER A 357 44.10 27.02 -9.25
CA SER A 357 45.46 27.44 -8.87
C SER A 357 45.37 27.72 -7.37
N ARG A 358 46.29 27.38 -6.48
CA ARG A 358 47.75 27.08 -6.53
C ARG A 358 48.12 26.65 -5.07
N PRO A 359 49.40 26.61 -4.65
CA PRO A 359 50.57 25.82 -5.08
C PRO A 359 51.06 24.85 -3.97
N LEU A 360 52.09 24.03 -4.24
CA LEU A 360 53.21 23.76 -3.31
C LEU A 360 54.39 23.04 -4.02
N SER A 361 55.60 23.27 -3.51
CA SER A 361 56.97 22.86 -3.96
C SER A 361 57.12 21.56 -4.77
N GLU A 362 57.79 21.60 -5.94
CA GLU A 362 59.24 21.44 -6.16
C GLU A 362 59.83 20.03 -5.85
N MET A 363 60.14 19.26 -6.91
CA MET A 363 61.52 18.77 -7.13
C MET A 363 61.78 18.27 -8.58
N ARG A 364 62.63 19.03 -9.29
CA ARG A 364 63.63 18.63 -10.33
C ARG A 364 63.26 17.63 -11.47
N THR A 365 63.04 18.24 -12.64
CA THR A 365 63.64 18.01 -14.00
C THR A 365 64.78 16.98 -14.21
N PRO A 366 65.16 16.62 -15.48
CA PRO A 366 64.50 16.85 -16.80
C PRO A 366 64.56 15.64 -17.79
N LEU A 367 63.91 15.75 -18.96
CA LEU A 367 64.57 15.67 -20.29
C LEU A 367 63.65 16.22 -21.42
N SER A 368 64.25 16.74 -22.49
CA SER A 368 63.67 17.56 -23.58
C SER A 368 63.71 16.83 -24.96
N PRO A 369 63.33 17.41 -26.13
CA PRO A 369 62.60 18.66 -26.47
C PRO A 369 61.47 18.50 -27.55
N SER A 370 60.77 19.60 -27.88
CA SER A 370 59.83 19.79 -29.03
C SER A 370 60.56 19.90 -30.41
N PRO A 371 59.90 19.97 -31.61
CA PRO A 371 58.86 20.93 -32.08
C PRO A 371 57.58 20.25 -32.66
N SER A 372 56.39 20.84 -32.78
CA SER A 372 55.86 22.10 -33.41
C SER A 372 55.42 21.95 -34.89
N LEU A 373 54.39 22.74 -35.28
CA LEU A 373 53.54 22.71 -36.49
C LEU A 373 52.56 21.52 -36.56
N GLY A 374 51.26 21.67 -36.83
CA GLY A 374 50.49 22.87 -37.20
C GLY A 374 50.25 22.96 -38.71
N GLY A 375 49.18 22.32 -39.20
CA GLY A 375 48.78 22.34 -40.61
C GLY A 375 47.38 21.79 -40.81
N LEU A 376 46.47 22.62 -41.33
CA LEU A 376 45.16 22.22 -41.82
C LEU A 376 45.30 21.61 -43.22
N THR A 377 44.87 20.37 -43.43
CA THR A 377 44.43 19.90 -44.75
C THR A 377 43.20 19.00 -44.64
N MET A 378 42.06 19.57 -45.00
CA MET A 378 40.93 18.85 -45.58
C MET A 378 41.43 17.96 -46.73
N VAL A 379 41.13 16.67 -46.72
CA VAL A 379 41.35 15.78 -47.87
C VAL A 379 40.07 14.99 -48.12
N GLU A 380 39.44 15.30 -49.24
CA GLU A 380 38.27 14.65 -49.79
C GLU A 380 38.76 13.48 -50.65
N GLY A 381 38.55 12.23 -50.20
CA GLY A 381 39.14 11.04 -50.81
C GLY A 381 38.42 9.74 -50.43
N SER A 382 38.43 8.77 -51.35
CA SER A 382 37.69 7.51 -51.21
C SER A 382 38.31 6.60 -50.13
N PRO A 383 37.53 5.80 -49.38
CA PRO A 383 38.03 5.02 -48.23
C PRO A 383 39.18 4.04 -48.51
N ALA A 384 39.40 3.65 -49.77
CA ALA A 384 40.45 2.72 -50.18
C ALA A 384 41.88 3.30 -49.96
N ASP A 385 42.09 4.60 -50.23
CA ASP A 385 43.42 5.21 -50.06
C ASP A 385 43.78 5.41 -48.58
N ALA A 386 42.78 5.65 -47.73
CA ALA A 386 42.97 5.72 -46.27
C ALA A 386 43.41 4.36 -45.68
N LEU A 387 42.91 3.24 -46.21
CA LEU A 387 43.34 1.90 -45.81
C LEU A 387 44.75 1.57 -46.32
N LYS A 388 45.10 2.03 -47.53
CA LYS A 388 46.45 1.84 -48.10
C LYS A 388 47.53 2.59 -47.30
N LEU A 389 47.20 3.77 -46.78
CA LEU A 389 48.07 4.54 -45.86
C LEU A 389 48.16 3.94 -44.44
N LEU A 390 47.20 3.13 -44.02
CA LEU A 390 47.19 2.47 -42.71
C LEU A 390 47.96 1.14 -42.66
N ASN A 391 48.20 0.50 -43.80
CA ASN A 391 48.85 -0.81 -43.87
C ASN A 391 50.39 -0.77 -44.05
N GLY A 392 50.98 0.41 -44.23
CA GLY A 392 52.43 0.61 -44.07
C GLY A 392 53.34 -0.04 -45.13
N GLU A 393 52.86 -0.20 -46.37
CA GLU A 393 53.68 -0.72 -47.48
C GLU A 393 54.50 0.41 -48.13
N THR A 394 55.77 0.54 -47.75
CA THR A 394 56.77 1.25 -48.56
C THR A 394 57.59 0.23 -49.34
N ASP A 395 57.57 0.30 -50.66
CA ASP A 395 58.72 -0.22 -51.42
C ASP A 395 58.97 0.59 -52.69
N ASP A 396 60.25 0.68 -53.04
CA ASP A 396 60.78 1.50 -54.12
C ASP A 396 60.91 0.71 -55.43
N HIS A 397 60.67 1.43 -56.53
CA HIS A 397 61.23 1.22 -57.87
C HIS A 397 60.71 0.07 -58.79
N ASP A 398 60.35 0.50 -60.00
CA ASP A 398 60.30 -0.19 -61.31
C ASP A 398 60.54 -1.71 -61.38
N THR A 399 59.59 -2.43 -62.01
CA THR A 399 59.82 -2.94 -63.38
C THR A 399 58.55 -3.41 -64.09
N THR A 400 58.41 -2.98 -65.35
CA THR A 400 57.75 -3.66 -66.49
C THR A 400 56.39 -4.35 -66.32
N GLY A 401 55.40 -3.79 -67.06
CA GLY A 401 54.81 -4.51 -68.19
C GLY A 401 53.49 -5.23 -67.98
N ASP A 402 52.49 -4.80 -68.75
CA ASP A 402 51.43 -5.62 -69.35
C ASP A 402 50.42 -6.29 -68.37
N GLU A 403 49.16 -6.61 -68.69
CA GLU A 403 48.28 -6.28 -69.83
C GLU A 403 46.82 -6.53 -69.39
N GLU A 404 45.85 -6.17 -70.24
CA GLU A 404 44.48 -6.75 -70.36
C GLU A 404 43.50 -6.70 -69.16
N ILE A 405 42.43 -5.88 -69.16
CA ILE A 405 41.12 -5.97 -69.86
C ILE A 405 40.06 -6.85 -69.12
N PHE A 406 38.78 -6.50 -69.32
CA PHE A 406 37.50 -7.16 -68.98
C PHE A 406 36.86 -6.83 -67.62
N GLU A 407 35.54 -6.63 -67.52
CA GLU A 407 34.53 -6.13 -68.47
C GLU A 407 33.30 -5.68 -67.65
N ALA A 408 32.50 -4.74 -68.16
CA ALA A 408 31.29 -4.29 -67.48
C ALA A 408 30.16 -5.34 -67.57
N SER A 409 29.32 -5.43 -66.52
CA SER A 409 27.92 -5.82 -66.71
C SER A 409 26.96 -5.27 -65.65
N SER A 410 25.89 -4.64 -66.16
CA SER A 410 24.62 -4.27 -65.52
C SER A 410 23.62 -4.03 -66.67
N PRO A 411 22.29 -3.81 -66.46
CA PRO A 411 21.41 -4.17 -65.35
C PRO A 411 20.51 -5.36 -65.85
N PRO A 412 19.16 -5.34 -66.09
CA PRO A 412 18.04 -4.62 -65.47
C PRO A 412 16.79 -5.46 -65.07
N ASN A 413 16.17 -5.00 -63.99
CA ASN A 413 14.72 -4.80 -63.75
C ASN A 413 13.69 -5.24 -64.83
N LEU A 414 12.63 -5.98 -64.43
CA LEU A 414 11.18 -5.68 -64.65
C LEU A 414 10.24 -6.85 -64.23
N ALA A 415 9.13 -6.48 -63.59
CA ALA A 415 7.70 -6.87 -63.74
C ALA A 415 7.29 -8.30 -64.28
N SER A 416 6.11 -8.87 -63.99
CA SER A 416 4.80 -8.28 -63.66
C SER A 416 3.79 -9.30 -63.04
N GLU A 417 2.59 -8.78 -62.67
CA GLU A 417 1.26 -9.46 -62.71
C GLU A 417 0.85 -10.58 -61.71
N CYS A 418 -0.08 -10.18 -60.81
CA CYS A 418 -1.26 -10.98 -60.40
C CYS A 418 -2.33 -10.96 -61.53
N PRO A 419 -3.55 -11.54 -61.41
CA PRO A 419 -4.15 -12.36 -60.33
C PRO A 419 -4.89 -13.65 -60.85
N LEU A 420 -5.51 -14.44 -59.95
CA LEU A 420 -6.97 -14.74 -59.98
C LEU A 420 -7.43 -15.67 -58.84
N ALA A 421 -8.75 -15.83 -58.72
CA ALA A 421 -9.49 -16.34 -57.54
C ALA A 421 -10.10 -17.76 -57.71
N LEU A 422 -10.91 -18.17 -56.73
CA LEU A 422 -11.74 -19.40 -56.62
C LEU A 422 -10.93 -20.65 -56.25
N THR A 423 -11.14 -21.29 -55.10
CA THR A 423 -12.44 -21.72 -54.50
C THR A 423 -12.50 -21.63 -52.98
#